data_AF-A0A821KH30-F1
#
_entry.id   AF-A0A821KH30-F1
#
_cell.length_a   1.000
_cell.length_b   1.000
_cell.length_c   1.000
_cell.angle_alpha   90.00
_cell.angle_beta   90.00
_cell.angle_gamma   90.00
#
_symmetry.space_group_name_H-M   'P 1'
#
loop_
_entity.id
_entity.type
_entity.pdbx_description
1 polymer ?
#
loop_
_entity_poly.entity_id
_entity_poly.type
_entity_poly.pdbx_seq_one_letter_code
_entity_poly.pdbx_strand_id
1 'polypeptide(L)'
;MSRLLELYNIYCKYINFRFIYILEAHAQDEWPICSSRWSPTQMPIKYNQTHTIEERLTVAKDFIRDFNFEMSVVIDKTEENLFEKLYSSWPVRIYVIDKDYRLTYKAQPNESMLELNELIEHLQLIIKSNE
;
A
#
# COMPACT_ATOMS: atom_id res chain seq x y z
N MET A 1 6.70 -0.64 -16.06
CA MET A 1 6.16 -1.49 -14.97
C MET A 1 6.29 -0.70 -13.67
N SER A 2 5.41 -0.86 -12.69
CA SER A 2 5.63 -0.22 -11.39
C SER A 2 6.76 -0.94 -10.65
N ARG A 3 7.67 -0.19 -10.00
CA ARG A 3 8.83 -0.74 -9.28
C ARG A 3 8.43 -1.71 -8.15
N LEU A 4 7.23 -1.55 -7.61
CA LEU A 4 6.65 -2.45 -6.60
C LEU A 4 6.26 -3.82 -7.18
N LEU A 5 5.70 -3.87 -8.40
CA LEU A 5 5.38 -5.13 -9.07
C LEU A 5 6.65 -5.88 -9.47
N GLU A 6 7.71 -5.17 -9.86
CA GLU A 6 9.02 -5.78 -10.11
C GLU A 6 9.56 -6.47 -8.86
N LEU A 7 9.50 -5.81 -7.70
CA LEU A 7 9.87 -6.42 -6.41
C LEU A 7 9.01 -7.62 -6.05
N TYR A 8 7.70 -7.51 -6.24
CA TYR A 8 6.80 -8.63 -6.03
C TYR A 8 7.22 -9.84 -6.88
N ASN A 9 7.47 -9.66 -8.18
CA ASN A 9 7.85 -10.75 -9.07
C ASN A 9 9.19 -11.42 -8.70
N ILE A 10 10.14 -10.66 -8.15
CA ILE A 10 11.44 -11.19 -7.72
C ILE A 10 11.31 -11.96 -6.40
N TYR A 11 10.58 -11.39 -5.43
CA TYR A 11 10.60 -11.87 -4.04
C TYR A 11 9.38 -12.70 -3.62
N CYS A 12 8.33 -12.81 -4.44
CA CYS A 12 7.08 -13.51 -4.09
C CYS A 12 7.25 -14.99 -3.71
N LYS A 13 8.36 -15.62 -4.13
CA LYS A 13 8.71 -17.01 -3.78
C LYS A 13 9.31 -17.15 -2.38
N TYR A 14 9.90 -16.07 -1.85
CA TYR A 14 10.64 -16.09 -0.59
C TYR A 14 9.87 -15.41 0.55
N ILE A 15 9.05 -14.41 0.23
CA ILE A 15 8.30 -13.61 1.21
C ILE A 15 6.83 -13.49 0.81
N ASN A 16 5.97 -13.31 1.81
CA ASN A 16 4.55 -13.07 1.58
C ASN A 16 4.27 -11.56 1.50
N PHE A 17 3.66 -11.13 0.40
CA PHE A 17 3.19 -9.76 0.22
C PHE A 17 1.70 -9.65 0.58
N ARG A 18 1.35 -8.57 1.27
CA ARG A 18 -0.04 -8.17 1.54
C ARG A 18 -0.17 -6.68 1.30
N PHE A 19 -1.11 -6.30 0.45
CA PHE A 19 -1.47 -4.90 0.26
C PHE A 19 -2.75 -4.62 1.04
N ILE A 20 -2.73 -3.62 1.90
CA ILE A 20 -3.87 -3.24 2.73
C ILE A 20 -4.35 -1.89 2.23
N TYR A 21 -5.56 -1.87 1.69
CA TYR A 21 -6.23 -0.65 1.25
C TYR A 21 -6.82 0.06 2.47
N ILE A 22 -6.31 1.26 2.77
CA ILE A 22 -6.70 2.11 3.89
C ILE A 22 -7.51 3.32 3.40
N LEU A 23 -7.75 4.30 4.28
CA LEU A 23 -8.45 5.55 3.97
C LEU A 23 -7.83 6.34 2.81
N GLU A 24 -8.69 7.02 2.06
CA GLU A 24 -8.33 7.85 0.92
C GLU A 24 -7.59 9.11 1.38
N ALA A 25 -6.32 9.25 0.98
CA ALA A 25 -5.53 10.44 1.33
C ALA A 25 -6.00 11.73 0.63
N HIS A 26 -6.67 11.58 -0.52
CA HIS A 26 -7.16 12.69 -1.32
C HIS A 26 -8.66 12.53 -1.65
N ALA A 27 -9.45 12.24 -0.63
CA ALA A 27 -10.91 12.21 -0.73
C ALA A 27 -11.45 13.54 -1.27
N GLN A 28 -12.37 13.47 -2.23
CA GLN A 28 -12.89 14.62 -2.97
C GLN A 28 -13.60 15.62 -2.04
N ASP A 29 -14.27 15.12 -1.02
CA ASP A 29 -15.05 15.83 -0.02
C ASP A 29 -14.22 16.32 1.18
N GLU A 30 -12.93 15.95 1.27
CA GLU A 30 -12.03 16.37 2.35
C GLU A 30 -10.80 17.15 1.84
N TRP A 31 -9.90 16.49 1.08
CA TRP A 31 -8.68 17.09 0.54
C TRP A 31 -8.45 16.65 -0.92
N PRO A 32 -9.19 17.20 -1.88
CA PRO A 32 -9.09 16.80 -3.27
C PRO A 32 -7.74 17.15 -3.90
N ILE A 33 -7.24 16.27 -4.76
CA ILE A 33 -6.13 16.57 -5.67
C ILE A 33 -6.63 16.62 -7.12
N CYS A 34 -6.31 17.70 -7.84
CA CYS A 34 -6.71 17.88 -9.23
C CYS A 34 -5.69 17.31 -10.24
N SER A 35 -4.67 16.59 -9.76
CA SER A 35 -3.62 16.02 -10.59
C SER A 35 -4.09 14.72 -11.26
N SER A 36 -3.87 14.61 -12.56
CA SER A 36 -4.07 13.36 -13.32
C SER A 36 -2.75 12.66 -13.68
N ARG A 37 -1.61 13.17 -13.19
CA ARG A 37 -0.25 12.75 -13.61
C ARG A 37 -0.01 11.24 -13.54
N TRP A 38 -0.69 10.55 -12.64
CA TRP A 38 -0.54 9.11 -12.38
C TRP A 38 -1.82 8.31 -12.57
N SER A 39 -2.86 8.91 -13.16
CA SER A 39 -4.13 8.24 -13.40
C SER A 39 -4.10 7.48 -14.73
N PRO A 40 -4.54 6.21 -14.77
CA PRO A 40 -4.67 5.44 -16.01
C PRO A 40 -5.59 6.11 -17.04
N THR A 41 -6.59 6.86 -16.59
CA THR A 41 -7.60 7.52 -17.44
C THR A 41 -7.21 8.93 -17.87
N GLN A 42 -6.04 9.43 -17.46
CA GLN A 42 -5.59 10.83 -17.63
C GLN A 42 -6.55 11.87 -17.01
N MET A 43 -7.50 11.43 -16.17
CA MET A 43 -8.37 12.29 -15.37
C MET A 43 -8.03 12.14 -13.87
N PRO A 44 -8.22 13.18 -13.04
CA PRO A 44 -8.01 13.06 -11.61
C PRO A 44 -8.88 11.95 -11.02
N ILE A 45 -8.31 11.14 -10.14
CA ILE A 45 -9.05 10.13 -9.39
C ILE A 45 -9.92 10.86 -8.37
N LYS A 46 -11.22 10.54 -8.35
CA LYS A 46 -12.24 11.25 -7.59
C LYS A 46 -13.12 10.27 -6.86
N TYR A 47 -12.79 10.03 -5.59
CA TYR A 47 -13.59 9.26 -4.65
C TYR A 47 -13.88 10.12 -3.43
N ASN A 48 -15.06 10.00 -2.85
CA ASN A 48 -15.34 10.54 -1.53
C ASN A 48 -14.69 9.66 -0.45
N GLN A 49 -14.57 10.16 0.78
CA GLN A 49 -14.05 9.38 1.88
C GLN A 49 -14.93 8.15 2.14
N THR A 50 -14.29 6.98 2.29
CA THR A 50 -15.02 5.74 2.56
C THR A 50 -15.36 5.59 4.04
N HIS A 51 -16.64 5.42 4.36
CA HIS A 51 -17.14 5.27 5.74
C HIS A 51 -17.63 3.86 6.04
N THR A 52 -17.99 3.09 5.01
CA THR A 52 -18.48 1.71 5.12
C THR A 52 -17.56 0.71 4.42
N ILE A 53 -17.65 -0.56 4.84
CA ILE A 53 -16.85 -1.65 4.27
C ILE A 53 -17.17 -1.81 2.79
N GLU A 54 -18.44 -1.68 2.42
CA GLU A 54 -18.96 -1.81 1.07
C GLU A 54 -18.40 -0.71 0.15
N GLU A 55 -18.35 0.53 0.62
CA GLU A 55 -17.73 1.65 -0.10
C GLU A 55 -16.24 1.38 -0.31
N ARG A 56 -15.50 1.03 0.76
CA ARG A 56 -14.06 0.75 0.67
C ARG A 56 -13.74 -0.43 -0.24
N LEU A 57 -14.55 -1.50 -0.20
CA LEU A 57 -14.44 -2.63 -1.13
C LEU A 57 -14.65 -2.19 -2.58
N THR A 58 -15.56 -1.26 -2.83
CA THR A 58 -15.84 -0.76 -4.19
C THR A 58 -14.63 0.00 -4.71
N VAL A 59 -14.12 0.97 -3.94
CA VAL A 59 -12.94 1.76 -4.33
C VAL A 59 -11.70 0.87 -4.49
N ALA A 60 -11.48 -0.11 -3.59
CA ALA A 60 -10.38 -1.05 -3.69
C ALA A 60 -10.47 -1.93 -4.96
N LYS A 61 -11.68 -2.36 -5.35
CA LYS A 61 -11.89 -3.11 -6.61
C LYS A 61 -11.62 -2.25 -7.84
N ASP A 62 -12.07 -1.00 -7.82
CA ASP A 62 -11.79 -0.06 -8.90
C ASP A 62 -10.28 0.18 -9.02
N PHE A 63 -9.56 0.36 -7.90
CA PHE A 63 -8.10 0.44 -7.88
C PHE A 63 -7.43 -0.78 -8.52
N ILE A 64 -7.84 -1.99 -8.15
CA ILE A 64 -7.28 -3.24 -8.73
C ILE A 64 -7.49 -3.29 -10.24
N ARG A 65 -8.72 -2.97 -10.70
CA ARG A 65 -9.09 -2.97 -12.12
C ARG A 65 -8.29 -1.92 -12.90
N ASP A 66 -8.28 -0.68 -12.42
CA ASP A 66 -7.76 0.46 -13.18
C ASP A 66 -6.23 0.43 -13.28
N PHE A 67 -5.55 -0.10 -12.26
CA PHE A 67 -4.08 -0.21 -12.22
C PHE A 67 -3.56 -1.60 -12.59
N ASN A 68 -4.43 -2.55 -12.95
CA ASN A 68 -4.09 -3.95 -13.19
C ASN A 68 -3.19 -4.52 -12.08
N PHE A 69 -3.63 -4.35 -10.82
CA PHE A 69 -2.82 -4.65 -9.65
C PHE A 69 -2.87 -6.13 -9.29
N GLU A 70 -1.75 -6.84 -9.42
CA GLU A 70 -1.70 -8.31 -9.34
C GLU A 70 -1.54 -8.86 -7.91
N MET A 71 -1.16 -8.03 -6.94
CA MET A 71 -0.97 -8.47 -5.56
C MET A 71 -2.31 -8.66 -4.83
N SER A 72 -2.34 -9.58 -3.87
CA SER A 72 -3.50 -9.76 -3.00
C SER A 72 -3.76 -8.48 -2.18
N VAL A 73 -4.91 -7.86 -2.46
CA VAL A 73 -5.40 -6.69 -1.73
C VAL A 73 -6.43 -7.14 -0.69
N VAL A 74 -6.25 -6.67 0.53
CA VAL A 74 -7.27 -6.70 1.59
C VAL A 74 -7.61 -5.25 1.95
N ILE A 75 -8.74 -5.04 2.62
CA ILE A 75 -9.15 -3.71 3.08
C ILE A 75 -8.96 -3.58 4.59
N ASP A 76 -8.63 -2.39 5.07
CA ASP A 76 -8.73 -2.08 6.49
C ASP A 76 -10.21 -2.03 6.89
N LYS A 77 -10.52 -2.52 8.10
CA LYS A 77 -11.88 -2.41 8.64
C LYS A 77 -12.22 -0.94 8.83
N THR A 78 -13.36 -0.52 8.29
CA THR A 78 -13.80 0.88 8.36
C THR A 78 -14.25 1.27 9.75
N GLU A 79 -14.75 0.31 10.53
CA GLU A 79 -14.97 0.47 11.97
C GLU A 79 -13.63 0.84 12.64
N GLU A 80 -13.54 2.10 13.05
CA GLU A 80 -12.39 2.70 13.72
C GLU A 80 -11.08 2.80 12.94
N ASN A 81 -11.00 2.35 11.68
CA ASN A 81 -9.74 2.30 10.90
C ASN A 81 -8.61 1.67 11.72
N LEU A 82 -8.87 0.46 12.21
CA LEU A 82 -8.05 -0.21 13.21
C LEU A 82 -6.61 -0.39 12.75
N PHE A 83 -6.38 -0.76 11.48
CA PHE A 83 -5.02 -0.93 10.97
C PHE A 83 -4.27 0.39 10.99
N GLU A 84 -4.91 1.47 10.56
CA GLU A 84 -4.33 2.81 10.61
C GLU A 84 -3.99 3.23 12.04
N LYS A 85 -4.89 3.02 13.00
CA LYS A 85 -4.64 3.32 14.42
C LYS A 85 -3.43 2.56 14.98
N LEU A 86 -3.24 1.30 14.59
CA LEU A 86 -2.18 0.44 15.11
C LEU A 86 -0.82 0.69 14.44
N TYR A 87 -0.80 0.94 13.13
CA TYR A 87 0.44 0.99 12.35
C TYR A 87 0.86 2.41 11.93
N SER A 88 -0.08 3.38 11.95
CA SER A 88 0.09 4.75 11.45
C SER A 88 0.64 4.75 10.02
N SER A 89 -0.17 4.23 9.11
CA SER A 89 0.19 3.93 7.72
C SER A 89 -0.18 5.05 6.75
N TRP A 90 -1.02 5.99 7.15
CA TRP A 90 -1.51 7.05 6.28
C TRP A 90 -0.38 8.03 5.93
N PRO A 91 -0.28 8.51 4.67
CA PRO A 91 -1.13 8.16 3.53
C PRO A 91 -0.71 6.86 2.83
N VAL A 92 0.54 6.44 2.98
CA VAL A 92 1.06 5.16 2.49
C VAL A 92 2.28 4.76 3.31
N ARG A 93 2.41 3.47 3.64
CA ARG A 93 3.56 2.96 4.40
C ARG A 93 3.87 1.51 4.05
N ILE A 94 5.15 1.17 4.17
CA ILE A 94 5.66 -0.19 3.96
C ILE A 94 6.26 -0.68 5.29
N TYR A 95 5.93 -1.93 5.62
CA TYR A 95 6.41 -2.62 6.81
C TYR A 95 6.95 -4.00 6.40
N VAL A 96 7.95 -4.48 7.12
CA VAL A 96 8.37 -5.89 7.07
C VAL A 96 8.21 -6.50 8.45
N ILE A 97 7.47 -7.60 8.51
CA ILE A 97 7.24 -8.39 9.71
C ILE A 97 7.96 -9.72 9.49
N ASP A 98 8.80 -10.12 10.43
CA ASP A 98 9.52 -11.40 10.35
C ASP A 98 8.64 -12.59 10.77
N LYS A 99 9.20 -13.80 10.68
CA LYS A 99 8.54 -15.05 11.05
C LYS A 99 8.19 -15.16 12.55
N ASP A 100 8.82 -14.35 13.39
CA ASP A 100 8.57 -14.30 14.83
C ASP A 100 7.57 -13.16 15.19
N TYR A 101 6.86 -12.61 14.18
CA TYR A 101 5.90 -11.51 14.29
C TYR A 101 6.50 -10.19 14.79
N ARG A 102 7.80 -9.97 14.58
CA ARG A 102 8.45 -8.70 14.92
C ARG A 102 8.46 -7.76 13.74
N LEU A 103 8.12 -6.50 13.99
CA LEU A 103 8.28 -5.43 13.01
C LEU A 103 9.78 -5.10 12.87
N THR A 104 10.39 -5.56 11.78
CA THR A 104 11.84 -5.41 11.55
C THR A 104 12.19 -4.24 10.64
N TYR A 105 11.23 -3.75 9.85
CA TYR A 105 11.39 -2.58 9.01
C TYR A 105 10.11 -1.77 8.93
N LYS A 106 10.24 -0.45 9.00
CA LYS A 106 9.19 0.54 8.72
C LYS A 106 9.81 1.60 7.83
N ALA A 107 9.37 1.67 6.58
CA ALA A 107 9.87 2.65 5.62
C ALA A 107 9.72 4.06 6.19
N GLN A 108 10.73 4.91 6.02
CA GLN A 108 10.64 6.33 6.39
C GLN A 108 10.43 7.16 5.13
N PRO A 109 9.54 8.16 5.16
CA PRO A 109 9.39 9.06 4.03
C PRO A 109 10.67 9.90 3.88
N ASN A 110 11.22 9.96 2.67
CA ASN A 110 12.29 10.87 2.30
C ASN A 110 11.74 11.85 1.25
N GLU A 111 11.70 13.15 1.55
CA GLU A 111 11.19 14.19 0.65
C GLU A 111 9.83 13.86 -0.03
N SER A 112 8.91 13.26 0.71
CA SER A 112 7.58 12.80 0.23
C SER A 112 7.60 11.59 -0.71
N MET A 113 8.73 10.89 -0.83
CA MET A 113 8.85 9.61 -1.53
C MET A 113 9.12 8.47 -0.55
N LEU A 114 8.67 7.27 -0.93
CA LEU A 114 9.09 6.03 -0.29
C LEU A 114 10.20 5.41 -1.16
N GLU A 115 11.44 5.52 -0.70
CA GLU A 115 12.55 4.86 -1.37
C GLU A 115 12.53 3.35 -1.10
N LEU A 116 12.66 2.55 -2.15
CA LEU A 116 12.62 1.10 -2.06
C LEU A 116 14.01 0.47 -1.88
N ASN A 117 15.09 1.25 -1.94
CA ASN A 117 16.45 0.74 -1.84
C ASN A 117 16.72 0.11 -0.46
N GLU A 118 16.39 0.83 0.61
CA GLU A 118 16.50 0.32 1.99
C GLU A 118 15.64 -0.93 2.22
N LEU A 119 14.43 -0.96 1.62
CA LEU A 119 13.57 -2.13 1.66
C LEU A 119 14.26 -3.34 1.01
N ILE A 120 14.85 -3.16 -0.18
CA ILE A 120 15.54 -4.24 -0.89
C ILE A 120 16.71 -4.78 -0.08
N GLU A 121 17.54 -3.90 0.48
CA GLU A 121 18.66 -4.29 1.33
C GLU A 121 18.19 -5.08 2.55
N HIS A 122 17.12 -4.61 3.21
CA HIS A 122 16.52 -5.31 4.35
C HIS A 122 15.95 -6.68 3.98
N LEU A 123 15.26 -6.79 2.85
CA LEU A 123 14.73 -8.07 2.35
C LEU A 123 15.85 -9.07 2.06
N GLN A 124 16.96 -8.63 1.47
CA GLN A 124 18.12 -9.49 1.20
C GLN A 124 18.75 -10.02 2.50
N LEU A 125 18.81 -9.20 3.55
CA LEU A 125 19.30 -9.63 4.86
C LEU A 125 18.39 -10.69 5.49
N ILE A 126 17.07 -10.51 5.42
CA ILE A 126 16.09 -11.47 5.95
C ILE A 126 16.12 -12.79 5.17
N ILE A 127 16.24 -12.74 3.84
CA ILE A 127 16.27 -13.97 3.04
C ILE A 127 17.52 -14.78 3.37
N LYS A 128 18.69 -14.13 3.46
CA LYS A 128 19.94 -14.78 3.84
C LYS A 128 19.95 -15.36 5.26
N SER A 129 19.21 -14.78 6.20
CA SER A 129 19.16 -15.28 7.58
C SER A 129 18.18 -16.45 7.77
N ASN A 130 17.35 -16.73 6.76
CA ASN A 130 16.40 -17.84 6.75
C ASN A 130 16.86 -19.04 5.90
N GLU A 131 17.99 -18.92 5.20
CA GLU A 131 18.73 -20.03 4.57
C GLU A 131 19.63 -20.74 5.60
#